data_AF-A0AAV7QG54-F1
#
_entry.id   AF-A0AAV7QG54-F1
#
_cell.length_a   1.000
_cell.length_b   1.000
_cell.length_c   1.000
_cell.angle_alpha   90.00
_cell.angle_beta   90.00
_cell.angle_gamma   90.00
#
_symmetry.space_group_name_H-M   'P 1'
#
loop_
_entity.id
_entity.type
_entity.pdbx_description
1 polymer ?
#
loop_
_entity_poly.entity_id
_entity_poly.type
_entity_poly.pdbx_seq_one_letter_code
_entity_poly.pdbx_strand_id
1 'polypeptide(L)'
;MEARQCVVSELGVVCGERGAPVGQPQDILTCLHYYKQKEQILTAVGDLNAIDFEGNKIYSYQDLSLLTIRYKWGHPFRLRYVWQNETRTIRTLEEAESLPDIDLGQSEPPPVGSDETSQAAPGSRSRSARQWKRKPQKPSEK
;
A
#
# COMPACT_ATOMS: atom_id res chain seq x y z
N MET A 1 1.21 -31.13 4.70
CA MET A 1 1.39 -29.70 4.98
C MET A 1 2.74 -29.30 4.43
N GLU A 2 2.78 -28.72 3.24
CA GLU A 2 4.04 -28.29 2.62
C GLU A 2 4.37 -26.87 3.05
N ALA A 3 5.55 -26.70 3.66
CA ALA A 3 6.05 -25.41 4.08
C ALA A 3 6.35 -24.53 2.85
N ARG A 4 5.71 -23.36 2.79
CA ARG A 4 5.96 -22.35 1.76
C ARG A 4 7.30 -21.69 2.03
N GLN A 5 8.22 -21.74 1.07
CA GLN A 5 9.52 -21.09 1.17
C GLN A 5 9.42 -19.70 0.53
N CYS A 6 9.37 -18.66 1.36
CA CYS A 6 9.49 -17.27 0.90
C CYS A 6 10.98 -16.95 0.75
N VAL A 7 11.41 -16.57 -0.45
CA VAL A 7 12.75 -16.04 -0.68
C VAL A 7 12.68 -14.53 -0.46
N VAL A 8 13.38 -14.04 0.56
CA VAL A 8 13.50 -12.61 0.86
C VAL A 8 14.78 -12.12 0.17
N SER A 9 14.64 -11.28 -0.85
CA SER A 9 15.74 -10.58 -1.50
C SER A 9 16.00 -9.26 -0.78
N GLU A 10 17.24 -8.76 -0.78
CA GLU A 10 17.60 -7.45 -0.19
C GLU A 10 16.88 -6.25 -0.85
N LEU A 11 16.20 -6.47 -1.99
CA LEU A 11 15.43 -5.46 -2.72
C LEU A 11 13.90 -5.61 -2.58
N GLY A 12 13.41 -6.54 -1.76
CA GLY A 12 11.98 -6.75 -1.54
C GLY A 12 11.54 -8.21 -1.57
N VAL A 13 10.32 -8.46 -1.09
CA VAL A 13 9.68 -9.77 -1.12
C VAL A 13 8.97 -9.93 -2.47
N VAL A 14 9.46 -10.82 -3.33
CA VAL A 14 8.77 -11.17 -4.58
C VAL A 14 7.84 -12.33 -4.29
N CYS A 15 6.56 -12.03 -4.09
CA CYS A 15 5.51 -13.06 -3.99
C CYS A 15 5.12 -13.51 -5.40
N GLY A 16 5.84 -14.49 -5.96
CA GLY A 16 5.45 -15.10 -7.22
C GLY A 16 4.19 -15.96 -7.06
N GLU A 17 3.06 -15.51 -7.62
CA GLU A 17 1.90 -16.38 -7.82
C GLU A 17 2.24 -17.46 -8.87
N ARG A 18 2.07 -18.73 -8.51
CA ARG A 18 2.25 -19.86 -9.44
C ARG A 18 1.14 -19.81 -10.50
N GLY A 19 1.39 -19.12 -11.61
CA GLY A 19 0.45 -19.07 -12.74
C GLY A 19 0.71 -17.98 -13.78
N ALA A 20 1.61 -17.02 -13.52
CA ALA A 20 1.89 -15.98 -14.51
C ALA A 20 2.59 -16.56 -15.76
N PRO A 21 2.16 -16.17 -16.98
CA PRO A 21 2.83 -16.59 -18.21
C PRO A 21 4.28 -16.13 -18.21
N VAL A 22 5.19 -17.04 -18.55
CA VAL A 22 6.62 -16.76 -18.64
C VAL A 22 6.84 -15.63 -19.66
N GLY A 23 7.38 -14.49 -19.20
CA GLY A 23 7.71 -13.36 -20.05
C GLY A 23 6.89 -12.08 -19.82
N GLN A 24 5.87 -12.10 -18.95
CA GLN A 24 5.21 -10.85 -18.54
C GLN A 24 5.94 -10.21 -17.35
N PRO A 25 6.06 -8.87 -17.30
CA PRO A 25 6.51 -8.15 -16.11
C PRO A 25 5.63 -8.52 -14.91
N GLN A 26 6.26 -8.76 -13.76
CA GLN A 26 5.54 -8.98 -12.50
C GLN A 26 5.40 -7.66 -11.75
N ASP A 27 4.26 -7.50 -11.06
CA ASP A 27 4.06 -6.37 -10.18
C ASP A 27 5.00 -6.46 -8.97
N ILE A 28 5.54 -5.31 -8.56
CA ILE A 28 6.42 -5.19 -7.40
C ILE A 28 5.65 -4.53 -6.27
N LEU A 29 5.42 -5.28 -5.20
CA LEU A 29 4.81 -4.75 -3.98
C LEU A 29 5.88 -4.12 -3.09
N THR A 30 5.66 -2.86 -2.72
CA THR A 30 6.57 -2.12 -1.84
C THR A 30 5.87 -1.76 -0.53
N CYS A 31 6.48 -2.16 0.58
CA CYS A 31 6.00 -1.84 1.92
C CYS A 31 6.87 -0.74 2.53
N LEU A 32 6.35 0.49 2.56
CA LEU A 32 7.03 1.62 3.19
C LEU A 32 6.73 1.64 4.69
N HIS A 33 7.77 1.87 5.50
CA HIS A 33 7.61 1.90 6.95
C HIS A 33 6.83 3.15 7.42
N TYR A 34 6.99 4.28 6.73
CA TYR A 34 6.38 5.54 7.11
C TYR A 34 5.28 5.95 6.13
N TYR A 35 4.07 6.10 6.66
CA TYR A 35 2.90 6.54 5.88
C TYR A 35 3.14 7.90 5.19
N LYS A 36 3.75 8.86 5.89
CA LYS A 36 4.04 10.19 5.32
C LYS A 36 4.93 10.14 4.07
N GLN A 37 5.90 9.23 4.04
CA GLN A 37 6.78 9.06 2.87
C GLN A 37 6.01 8.43 1.70
N LYS A 38 5.16 7.44 1.99
CA LYS A 38 4.27 6.85 0.98
C LYS A 38 3.41 7.90 0.29
N GLU A 39 2.74 8.75 1.06
CA GLU A 39 1.86 9.80 0.52
C GLU A 39 2.63 10.84 -0.31
N GLN A 40 3.83 11.23 0.12
CA GLN A 40 4.68 12.15 -0.65
C GLN A 40 5.08 11.55 -2.01
N ILE A 41 5.46 10.27 -2.03
CA ILE A 41 5.81 9.57 -3.28
C ILE A 41 4.59 9.47 -4.19
N LEU A 42 3.45 9.05 -3.66
CA LEU A 42 2.22 8.90 -4.45
C LEU A 42 1.72 10.23 -5.02
N THR A 43 1.85 11.31 -4.26
CA THR A 43 1.50 12.66 -4.71
C THR A 43 2.41 13.09 -5.85
N ALA A 44 3.74 12.98 -5.67
CA ALA A 44 4.72 13.34 -6.70
C ALA A 44 4.57 12.52 -7.99
N VAL A 45 4.20 11.24 -7.89
CA VAL A 45 3.98 10.37 -9.05
C VAL A 45 2.62 10.64 -9.71
N GLY A 46 1.60 10.99 -8.94
CA GLY A 46 0.28 11.35 -9.45
C GLY A 46 0.33 12.49 -10.46
N ASP A 47 1.20 13.47 -10.24
CA ASP A 47 1.39 14.60 -11.15
C ASP A 47 2.07 14.20 -12.48
N LEU A 48 2.83 13.10 -12.49
CA LEU A 48 3.63 12.66 -13.64
C LEU A 48 2.91 11.65 -14.54
N ASN A 49 1.87 10.98 -14.05
CA ASN A 49 1.15 9.85 -14.67
C ASN A 49 2.00 8.59 -14.96
N ALA A 50 3.25 8.72 -15.42
CA ALA A 50 4.17 7.63 -15.69
C ALA A 50 5.63 8.04 -15.37
N ILE A 51 6.41 7.11 -14.83
CA ILE A 51 7.82 7.29 -14.51
C ILE A 51 8.65 6.62 -15.60
N ASP A 52 9.50 7.37 -16.31
CA ASP A 52 10.43 6.80 -17.28
C ASP A 52 11.70 6.30 -16.55
N PHE A 53 11.99 5.00 -16.66
CA PHE A 53 13.16 4.35 -16.07
C PHE A 53 13.78 3.38 -17.08
N GLU A 54 15.01 3.65 -17.52
CA GLU A 54 15.75 2.83 -18.50
C GLU A 54 14.97 2.57 -19.80
N GLY A 55 14.21 3.57 -20.26
CA GLY A 55 13.37 3.46 -21.45
C GLY A 55 12.05 2.71 -21.23
N ASN A 56 11.76 2.29 -20.00
CA ASN A 56 10.50 1.66 -19.61
C ASN A 56 9.59 2.64 -18.89
N LYS A 57 8.28 2.54 -19.14
CA LYS A 57 7.26 3.30 -18.40
C LYS A 57 6.81 2.49 -17.20
N ILE A 58 7.05 3.02 -16.00
CA ILE A 58 6.61 2.44 -14.75
C ILE A 58 5.40 3.21 -14.26
N TYR A 59 4.37 2.47 -13.85
CA TYR A 59 3.16 3.02 -13.25
C TYR A 59 3.14 2.66 -11.77
N SER A 60 2.73 3.62 -10.94
CA SER A 60 2.52 3.39 -9.51
C SER A 60 1.03 3.34 -9.23
N TYR A 61 0.61 2.31 -8.50
CA TYR A 61 -0.76 2.13 -8.04
C TYR A 61 -0.78 1.99 -6.53
N GLN A 62 -1.86 2.43 -5.90
CA GLN A 62 -2.10 2.12 -4.50
C GLN A 62 -2.73 0.73 -4.39
N ASP A 63 -2.17 -0.10 -3.52
CA ASP A 63 -2.83 -1.34 -3.11
C ASP A 63 -4.01 -0.99 -2.19
N LEU A 64 -5.18 -0.86 -2.80
CA LEU A 64 -6.43 -0.62 -2.11
C LEU A 64 -7.27 -1.90 -2.21
N SER A 65 -7.59 -2.47 -1.05
CA SER A 65 -8.61 -3.51 -0.97
C SER A 65 -9.92 -3.00 -1.58
N LEU A 66 -10.67 -3.90 -2.21
CA LEU A 66 -12.02 -3.61 -2.70
C LEU A 66 -12.95 -3.11 -1.58
N LEU A 67 -12.68 -3.49 -0.32
CA LEU A 67 -13.41 -3.00 0.86
C LEU A 67 -13.02 -1.57 1.25
N THR A 68 -11.80 -1.14 0.90
CA THR A 68 -11.32 0.22 1.14
C THR A 68 -11.93 1.19 0.14
N ILE A 69 -12.17 0.74 -1.09
CA ILE A 69 -12.80 1.56 -2.14
C ILE A 69 -14.32 1.59 -1.89
N ARG A 70 -14.78 2.57 -1.11
CA ARG A 70 -16.21 2.75 -0.81
C ARG A 70 -17.04 3.04 -2.05
N TYR A 71 -16.45 3.66 -3.08
CA TYR A 71 -17.13 3.91 -4.35
C TYR A 71 -16.20 3.95 -5.56
N LYS A 72 -16.73 3.65 -6.75
CA LYS A 72 -16.06 3.69 -8.05
C LYS A 72 -16.94 4.39 -9.07
N TRP A 73 -16.39 5.41 -9.73
CA TRP A 73 -17.01 6.05 -10.89
C TRP A 73 -16.74 5.24 -12.17
N GLY A 74 -17.70 5.25 -13.08
CA GLY A 74 -17.62 4.65 -14.40
C GLY A 74 -18.35 5.48 -15.44
N HIS A 75 -17.90 5.39 -16.68
CA HIS A 75 -18.49 6.08 -17.84
C HIS A 75 -19.72 5.30 -18.38
N PRO A 76 -20.78 5.96 -18.91
CA PRO A 76 -20.96 7.40 -19.11
C PRO A 76 -21.43 8.18 -17.87
N PHE A 77 -22.16 7.55 -16.94
CA PHE A 77 -22.40 8.07 -15.60
C PHE A 77 -22.85 6.89 -14.72
N ARG A 78 -21.91 6.29 -14.00
CA ARG A 78 -22.18 5.11 -13.15
C ARG A 78 -21.36 5.17 -11.87
N LEU A 79 -22.01 5.33 -10.72
CA LEU A 79 -21.35 5.28 -9.41
C LEU A 79 -21.66 3.94 -8.74
N ARG A 80 -20.66 3.09 -8.55
CA ARG A 80 -20.80 1.85 -7.77
C ARG A 80 -20.27 2.10 -6.38
N TYR A 81 -21.04 1.85 -5.32
CA TYR A 81 -20.59 2.05 -3.95
C TYR A 81 -21.03 0.91 -3.04
N VAL A 82 -20.37 0.73 -1.91
CA VAL A 82 -20.73 -0.26 -0.89
C VAL A 82 -21.37 0.46 0.29
N TRP A 83 -22.60 0.09 0.63
CA TRP A 83 -23.35 0.62 1.77
C TRP A 83 -24.09 -0.52 2.48
N GLN A 84 -23.97 -0.61 3.81
CA GLN A 84 -24.55 -1.70 4.59
C GLN A 84 -24.18 -3.12 4.06
N ASN A 85 -22.93 -3.30 3.61
CA ASN A 85 -22.43 -4.52 2.97
C ASN A 85 -23.11 -4.90 1.63
N GLU A 86 -23.93 -4.03 1.06
CA GLU A 86 -24.52 -4.21 -0.26
C GLU A 86 -23.81 -3.32 -1.29
N THR A 87 -23.53 -3.88 -2.47
CA THR A 87 -23.03 -3.08 -3.60
C THR A 87 -24.20 -2.47 -4.34
N ARG A 88 -24.29 -1.14 -4.33
CA ARG A 88 -25.30 -0.37 -5.06
C ARG A 88 -24.68 0.33 -6.25
N THR A 89 -25.48 0.61 -7.27
CA THR A 89 -25.02 1.24 -8.51
C THR A 89 -25.99 2.31 -8.95
N ILE A 90 -25.57 3.56 -8.90
CA ILE A 90 -26.35 4.69 -9.38
C ILE A 90 -26.06 4.90 -10.86
N ARG A 91 -27.11 5.04 -11.67
CA ARG A 91 -26.99 5.28 -13.11
C ARG A 91 -27.54 6.63 -13.56
N THR A 92 -28.40 7.24 -12.75
CA THR A 92 -29.06 8.52 -13.07
C THR A 92 -28.90 9.51 -11.93
N LEU A 93 -29.06 10.81 -12.23
CA LEU A 93 -28.99 11.87 -11.24
C LEU A 93 -30.14 11.77 -10.21
N GLU A 94 -31.35 11.45 -10.68
CA GLU A 94 -32.55 11.29 -9.84
C GLU A 94 -32.37 10.20 -8.78
N GLU A 95 -31.69 9.10 -9.13
CA GLU A 95 -31.35 8.06 -8.17
C GLU A 95 -30.33 8.54 -7.14
N ALA A 96 -29.40 9.42 -7.53
CA ALA A 96 -28.43 10.03 -6.61
C ALA A 96 -29.10 10.98 -5.60
N GLU A 97 -30.11 11.75 -6.03
CA GLU A 97 -30.88 12.66 -5.17
C GLU A 97 -31.74 11.91 -4.14
N SER A 98 -32.14 10.68 -4.46
CA SER A 98 -32.92 9.81 -3.55
C SER A 98 -32.09 9.11 -2.48
N LEU A 99 -30.76 9.23 -2.54
CA LEU A 99 -29.91 8.62 -1.53
C LEU A 99 -30.14 9.31 -0.19
N PRO A 100 -30.10 8.56 0.93
CA PRO A 100 -29.90 9.20 2.23
C PRO A 100 -28.59 10.01 2.18
N ASP A 101 -28.38 10.93 3.12
CA ASP A 101 -27.07 11.57 3.30
C ASP A 101 -26.04 10.48 3.65
N ILE A 102 -25.50 9.87 2.60
CA ILE A 102 -24.47 8.88 2.62
C ILE A 102 -23.19 9.69 2.79
N ASP A 103 -22.65 9.69 4.00
CA ASP A 103 -21.31 10.20 4.21
C ASP A 103 -20.31 9.28 3.50
N LEU A 104 -20.05 9.59 2.22
CA LEU A 104 -19.05 8.92 1.39
C LEU A 104 -17.62 9.17 1.90
N GLY A 105 -17.46 10.01 2.92
CA GLY A 105 -16.24 10.13 3.71
C GLY A 105 -15.90 11.57 4.07
N GLN A 106 -16.33 12.01 5.25
CA GLN A 106 -15.37 12.41 6.26
C GLN A 106 -15.19 11.23 7.20
N SER A 107 -14.14 10.43 6.97
CA SER A 107 -13.65 9.57 8.03
C SER A 107 -13.27 10.49 9.18
N GLU A 108 -14.09 10.60 10.22
CA GLU A 108 -13.64 11.20 11.46
C GLU A 108 -12.34 10.48 11.85
N PRO A 109 -11.26 11.22 12.11
CA PRO A 109 -10.03 10.60 12.56
C PRO A 109 -10.38 9.76 13.80
N PRO A 110 -9.84 8.53 13.92
CA PRO A 110 -10.08 7.72 15.11
C PRO A 110 -9.77 8.60 16.33
N PRO A 111 -10.61 8.55 17.39
CA PRO A 111 -10.39 9.37 18.57
C PRO A 111 -8.94 9.16 19.00
N VAL A 112 -8.16 10.24 18.96
CA VAL A 112 -6.79 10.25 19.45
C VAL A 112 -6.91 10.00 20.93
N GLY A 113 -6.77 8.74 21.31
CA GLY A 113 -6.81 8.28 22.70
C GLY A 113 -5.81 9.09 23.49
N SER A 114 -6.33 10.03 24.25
CA SER A 114 -5.59 10.84 25.21
C SER A 114 -5.43 10.02 26.48
N ASP A 115 -4.75 8.88 26.41
CA ASP A 115 -4.36 8.15 27.61
C ASP A 115 -2.94 8.55 27.99
N GLU A 116 -2.92 9.68 28.68
CA GLU A 116 -1.88 10.05 29.62
C GLU A 116 -1.96 9.07 30.80
N THR A 117 -1.22 7.95 30.73
CA THR A 117 -0.85 7.21 31.95
C THR A 117 0.64 6.92 31.89
N SER A 118 1.36 7.88 32.45
CA SER A 118 2.72 7.70 32.96
C SER A 118 2.72 6.61 34.03
N GLN A 119 3.18 5.40 33.70
CA GLN A 119 3.83 4.54 34.67
C GLN A 119 5.17 4.07 34.13
N ALA A 120 6.23 4.63 34.71
CA ALA A 120 7.61 4.23 34.52
C ALA A 120 7.79 2.76 34.93
N ALA A 121 8.22 1.93 33.99
CA ALA A 121 8.77 0.61 34.29
C ALA A 121 10.31 0.71 34.37
N PRO A 122 10.96 0.34 35.50
CA PRO A 122 12.40 0.20 35.56
C PRO A 122 12.78 -1.16 34.97
N GLY A 123 13.51 -1.17 33.86
CA GLY A 123 13.88 -2.43 33.23
C GLY A 123 14.68 -2.29 31.94
N SER A 124 15.80 -1.57 32.01
CA SER A 124 16.79 -1.51 30.95
C SER A 124 17.31 -2.92 30.62
N ARG A 125 16.80 -3.53 29.54
CA ARG A 125 17.49 -4.61 28.83
C ARG A 125 17.93 -4.09 27.48
N SER A 126 19.17 -3.59 27.50
CA SER A 126 20.02 -3.29 26.35
C SER A 126 19.90 -4.40 25.31
N ARG A 127 19.20 -4.12 24.19
CA ARG A 127 19.24 -4.95 22.99
C ARG A 127 20.47 -4.55 22.21
N SER A 128 21.51 -5.39 22.30
CA SER A 128 22.73 -5.29 21.49
C SER A 128 22.40 -4.96 20.05
N ALA A 129 22.92 -3.81 19.61
CA ALA A 129 23.02 -3.46 18.21
C ALA A 129 23.68 -4.62 17.46
N ARG A 130 22.99 -5.14 16.43
CA ARG A 130 23.58 -6.04 15.46
C ARG A 130 24.63 -5.25 14.70
N GLN A 131 25.87 -5.39 15.14
CA GLN A 131 27.05 -4.85 14.51
C GLN A 131 27.21 -5.52 13.14
N TRP A 132 26.88 -4.78 12.09
CA TRP A 132 27.09 -5.21 10.71
C TRP A 132 28.58 -5.44 10.49
N LYS A 133 29.00 -6.72 10.45
CA LYS A 133 30.37 -7.08 10.06
C LYS A 133 30.54 -6.79 8.57
N ARG A 134 31.19 -5.68 8.24
CA ARG A 134 31.72 -5.42 6.90
C ARG A 134 32.63 -6.59 6.50
N LYS A 135 32.34 -7.25 5.39
CA LYS A 135 33.25 -8.23 4.79
C LYS A 135 34.53 -7.50 4.33
N PRO A 136 35.74 -8.02 4.61
CA PRO A 136 36.97 -7.46 4.08
C PRO A 136 37.00 -7.62 2.55
N GLN A 137 37.27 -6.52 1.84
CA GLN A 137 37.58 -6.56 0.41
C GLN A 137 38.95 -7.23 0.23
N LYS A 138 39.02 -8.25 -0.63
CA LYS A 138 40.30 -8.80 -1.08
C LYS A 138 41.00 -7.81 -2.01
N PRO A 139 42.29 -7.51 -1.82
CA PRO A 139 43.06 -6.78 -2.82
C PRO A 139 43.25 -7.65 -4.06
N SER A 140 43.07 -7.05 -5.24
CA SER A 140 43.43 -7.68 -6.51
C SER A 140 44.95 -7.62 -6.70
N GLU A 141 45.60 -8.78 -6.77
CA GLU A 141 46.97 -8.87 -7.29
C GLU A 141 46.98 -8.53 -8.79
N LYS A 142 48.00 -7.76 -9.18
CA LYS A 142 48.39 -7.46 -10.56
C LYS A 142 49.61 -8.29 -10.91
#